data_AF-A0A2M7G7S2-F1
#
_entry.id   AF-A0A2M7G7S2-F1
#
_cell.length_a   1.000
_cell.length_b   1.000
_cell.length_c   1.000
_cell.angle_alpha   90.00
_cell.angle_beta   90.00
_cell.angle_gamma   90.00
#
_symmetry.space_group_name_H-M   'P 1'
#
loop_
_entity.id
_entity.type
_entity.pdbx_description
1 polymer ?
#
loop_
_entity_poly.entity_id
_entity_poly.type
_entity_poly.pdbx_seq_one_letter_code
_entity_poly.pdbx_strand_id
1 'polypeptide(L)'
;MNPCPECKAPLYDHPDYTQWCPACDWNLQPDAEQNQAQNIFEYYYLKLSEKLGLELFQVLKTQNLANITHLGKLSTGVRLFSIGVIFVYLSLILTGLFCLWLFRGQVVGSLIGLMFLGFAFLATPKRQPPPYAGQTVLDATNLPMFYSLLQLCATALNTPQPDGVIFTPEFNASVSIYQKKRYLFIGLPLWSVLNTEEKLALLGHEIGHLAHNDPMQQRLPDFAMNILFRTGDAICPDNLAPHYEGNLFYEDKMIQSFAEILLIPFNWLLALIAHGFWGLGHLLLRWLWADSQRAEYRTDLNSLRLASLSACLTGFEKFTLEPEIHEIARQRIRKKQTEKPGSLFEETLTHWQNMPSSEHERRRRILEKEKHRVDSTHPTTAFRMEMLKFQAEYIQRQELPLIN
;
A
#
# COMPACT_ATOMS: atom_id res chain seq x y z
N MET A 1 9.75 5.47 -41.47
CA MET A 1 10.03 5.52 -40.02
C MET A 1 10.47 6.93 -39.69
N ASN A 2 9.72 7.62 -38.84
CA ASN A 2 10.13 8.94 -38.36
C ASN A 2 11.37 8.76 -37.47
N PRO A 3 12.48 9.49 -37.73
CA PRO A 3 13.67 9.40 -36.88
C PRO A 3 13.41 10.08 -35.54
N CYS A 4 14.00 9.54 -34.48
CA CYS A 4 13.94 10.14 -33.14
C CYS A 4 14.46 11.59 -33.17
N PRO A 5 13.77 12.55 -32.54
CA PRO A 5 14.21 13.94 -32.55
C PRO A 5 15.58 14.13 -31.87
N GLU A 6 15.87 13.36 -30.82
CA GLU A 6 17.10 13.45 -30.02
C GLU A 6 18.28 12.69 -30.64
N CYS A 7 18.13 11.39 -30.89
CA CYS A 7 19.25 10.52 -31.27
C CYS A 7 19.23 10.05 -32.73
N LYS A 8 18.22 10.45 -33.52
CA LYS A 8 18.01 10.06 -34.93
C LYS A 8 17.83 8.56 -35.20
N ALA A 9 17.81 7.72 -34.17
CA ALA A 9 17.49 6.30 -34.28
C ALA A 9 16.03 6.07 -34.73
N PRO A 10 15.69 4.90 -35.32
CA PRO A 10 14.32 4.58 -35.68
C PRO A 10 13.41 4.53 -34.44
N LEU A 11 12.22 5.12 -34.54
CA LEU A 11 11.18 5.06 -33.51
C LEU A 11 10.37 3.77 -33.63
N TYR A 12 9.92 3.25 -32.50
CA TYR A 12 8.80 2.31 -32.47
C TYR A 12 7.51 3.10 -32.60
N ASP A 13 6.73 2.75 -33.62
CA ASP A 13 5.53 3.46 -34.04
C ASP A 13 4.42 2.44 -34.27
N HIS A 14 3.35 2.54 -33.48
CA HIS A 14 2.16 1.70 -33.60
C HIS A 14 0.93 2.60 -33.47
N PRO A 15 -0.10 2.49 -34.34
CA PRO A 15 -1.21 3.45 -34.39
C PRO A 15 -1.93 3.66 -33.05
N ASP A 16 -2.03 2.61 -32.25
CA ASP A 16 -2.77 2.58 -30.98
C ASP A 16 -1.90 2.84 -29.73
N TYR A 17 -0.58 3.01 -29.87
CA TYR A 17 0.34 3.15 -28.74
C TYR A 17 1.27 4.35 -28.86
N THR A 18 1.81 4.79 -27.73
CA THR A 18 2.74 5.91 -27.66
C THR A 18 4.00 5.62 -28.48
N GLN A 19 4.30 6.50 -29.43
CA GLN A 19 5.54 6.46 -30.21
C GLN A 19 6.73 6.77 -29.32
N TRP A 20 7.75 5.91 -29.26
CA TRP A 20 8.91 6.09 -28.38
C TRP A 20 10.21 5.56 -29.02
N CYS A 21 11.36 5.98 -28.48
CA CYS A 21 12.67 5.60 -29.01
C CYS A 21 13.36 4.53 -28.15
N PRO A 22 13.66 3.33 -28.69
CA PRO A 22 14.38 2.29 -27.95
C PRO A 22 15.87 2.58 -27.75
N ALA A 23 16.44 3.58 -28.43
CA ALA A 23 17.87 3.90 -28.32
C ALA A 23 18.18 4.91 -27.21
N CYS A 24 17.30 5.88 -26.96
CA CYS A 24 17.51 6.94 -25.96
C CYS A 24 16.35 7.13 -24.97
N ASP A 25 15.32 6.28 -25.05
CA ASP A 25 14.09 6.36 -24.24
C ASP A 25 13.31 7.67 -24.41
N TRP A 26 13.49 8.36 -25.53
CA TRP A 26 12.67 9.51 -25.86
C TRP A 26 11.19 9.13 -25.92
N ASN A 27 10.34 9.94 -25.29
CA ASN A 27 8.89 9.74 -25.16
C ASN A 27 8.47 8.42 -24.50
N LEU A 28 9.33 7.84 -23.65
CA LEU A 28 9.04 6.58 -22.95
C LEU A 28 7.79 6.70 -22.06
N GLN A 29 7.62 7.81 -21.33
CA GLN A 29 6.45 8.07 -20.49
C GLN A 29 6.08 9.57 -20.58
N PRO A 30 5.19 9.95 -21.51
CA PRO A 30 4.85 11.36 -21.77
C PRO A 30 4.33 12.10 -20.52
N ASP A 31 3.55 11.40 -19.68
CA ASP A 31 2.89 12.01 -18.51
C ASP A 31 3.75 11.99 -17.23
N ALA A 32 5.01 11.55 -17.30
CA ALA A 32 5.86 11.42 -16.11
C ALA A 32 6.12 12.75 -15.39
N GLU A 33 5.99 13.88 -16.09
CA GLU A 33 6.23 15.23 -15.54
C GLU A 33 5.16 15.67 -14.52
N GLN A 34 3.98 15.06 -14.51
CA GLN A 34 2.90 15.43 -13.57
C GLN A 34 3.14 14.99 -12.11
N ASN A 35 4.13 14.10 -11.88
CA ASN A 35 4.47 13.57 -10.54
C ASN A 35 5.73 14.22 -9.94
N GLN A 36 5.98 15.50 -10.22
CA GLN A 36 7.09 16.24 -9.64
C GLN A 36 6.74 16.78 -8.25
N ALA A 37 7.75 16.85 -7.38
CA ALA A 37 7.61 17.41 -6.04
C ALA A 37 7.02 18.83 -6.14
N GLN A 38 5.88 19.06 -5.49
CA GLN A 38 5.21 20.35 -5.51
C GLN A 38 5.99 21.37 -4.67
N ASN A 39 6.75 20.91 -3.67
CA ASN A 39 7.47 21.75 -2.72
C ASN A 39 8.91 21.26 -2.43
N ILE A 40 9.76 22.18 -1.94
CA ILE A 40 11.17 21.88 -1.58
C ILE A 40 11.26 20.80 -0.50
N PHE A 41 10.35 20.82 0.49
CA PHE A 41 10.29 19.79 1.52
C PHE A 41 9.99 18.41 0.94
N GLU A 42 9.01 18.34 0.04
CA GLU A 42 8.65 17.10 -0.66
C GLU A 42 9.81 16.60 -1.51
N TYR A 43 10.56 17.49 -2.17
CA TYR A 43 11.75 17.11 -2.92
C TYR A 43 12.83 16.46 -2.04
N TYR A 44 13.17 17.08 -0.90
CA TYR A 44 14.13 16.50 0.05
C TYR A 44 13.62 15.19 0.65
N TYR A 45 12.33 15.12 0.95
CA TYR A 45 11.68 13.93 1.46
C TYR A 45 11.76 12.76 0.46
N LEU A 46 11.39 12.99 -0.80
CA LEU A 46 11.48 12.01 -1.88
C LEU A 46 12.90 11.50 -2.07
N LYS A 47 13.90 12.40 -2.08
CA LYS A 47 15.31 12.01 -2.16
C LYS A 47 15.78 11.15 -0.98
N LEU A 48 15.35 11.50 0.23
CA LEU A 48 15.71 10.74 1.43
C LEU A 48 15.08 9.35 1.40
N SER A 49 13.80 9.26 1.02
CA SER A 49 13.08 8.00 0.85
C SER A 49 13.71 7.11 -0.21
N GLU A 50 14.12 7.68 -1.34
CA GLU A 50 14.81 6.97 -2.43
C GLU A 50 16.14 6.36 -1.94
N LYS A 51 16.96 7.18 -1.26
CA LYS A 51 18.25 6.74 -0.71
C LYS A 51 18.08 5.59 0.29
N LEU A 52 17.12 5.70 1.21
CA LEU A 52 16.89 4.67 2.22
C LEU A 52 16.34 3.37 1.61
N GLY A 53 15.54 3.47 0.54
CA GLY A 53 14.99 2.31 -0.15
C GLY A 53 16.09 1.53 -0.85
N LEU A 54 17.01 2.26 -1.49
CA LEU A 54 18.21 1.69 -2.08
C LEU A 54 19.13 1.06 -1.02
N GLU A 55 19.38 1.74 0.12
CA GLU A 55 20.17 1.17 1.21
C GLU A 55 19.56 -0.12 1.75
N LEU A 56 18.24 -0.16 1.98
CA LEU A 56 17.53 -1.37 2.40
C LEU A 56 17.70 -2.49 1.37
N PHE A 57 17.50 -2.19 0.09
CA PHE A 57 17.66 -3.15 -1.00
C PHE A 57 19.07 -3.74 -1.03
N GLN A 58 20.11 -2.91 -0.99
CA GLN A 58 21.51 -3.35 -1.00
C GLN A 58 21.85 -4.23 0.21
N VAL A 59 21.36 -3.87 1.39
CA VAL A 59 21.55 -4.67 2.61
C VAL A 59 20.91 -6.05 2.47
N LEU A 60 19.68 -6.11 1.95
CA LEU A 60 18.95 -7.38 1.80
C LEU A 60 19.50 -8.27 0.67
N LYS A 61 20.01 -7.67 -0.40
CA LYS A 61 20.54 -8.37 -1.58
C LYS A 61 21.67 -9.33 -1.25
N THR A 62 22.44 -9.04 -0.20
CA THR A 62 23.56 -9.87 0.27
C THR A 62 23.17 -10.92 1.31
N GLN A 63 21.91 -10.90 1.77
CA GLN A 63 21.42 -11.78 2.82
C GLN A 63 20.58 -12.92 2.23
N ASN A 64 20.59 -14.09 2.88
CA ASN A 64 19.64 -15.15 2.60
C ASN A 64 18.31 -14.82 3.28
N LEU A 65 17.40 -14.21 2.52
CA LEU A 65 16.08 -13.80 2.99
C LEU A 65 15.22 -14.98 3.48
N ALA A 66 15.49 -16.22 3.05
CA ALA A 66 14.77 -17.42 3.51
C ALA A 66 15.07 -17.78 4.98
N ASN A 67 16.21 -17.35 5.52
CA ASN A 67 16.67 -17.68 6.87
C ASN A 67 16.58 -16.51 7.86
N ILE A 68 16.07 -15.34 7.44
CA ILE A 68 15.93 -14.18 8.32
C ILE A 68 14.70 -14.36 9.21
N THR A 69 14.92 -14.92 10.41
CA THR A 69 13.85 -15.23 11.37
C THR A 69 13.48 -14.06 12.29
N HIS A 70 14.23 -12.96 12.35
CA HIS A 70 13.99 -11.92 13.37
C HIS A 70 14.11 -10.47 12.88
N LEU A 71 12.96 -9.77 12.90
CA LEU A 71 12.85 -8.30 12.97
C LEU A 71 13.01 -7.79 14.43
N GLY A 72 13.89 -8.40 15.22
CA GLY A 72 13.85 -8.30 16.69
C GLY A 72 13.99 -6.89 17.27
N LYS A 73 14.86 -6.04 16.69
CA LYS A 73 15.19 -4.73 17.30
C LYS A 73 14.24 -3.61 16.88
N LEU A 74 13.93 -3.50 15.58
CA LEU A 74 13.04 -2.44 15.07
C LEU A 74 11.58 -2.67 15.48
N SER A 75 11.12 -3.93 15.43
CA SER A 75 9.77 -4.31 15.89
C SER A 75 9.56 -4.02 17.38
N THR A 76 10.61 -4.15 18.20
CA THR A 76 10.53 -3.80 19.63
C THR A 76 10.36 -2.30 19.84
N GLY A 77 11.10 -1.46 19.09
CA GLY A 77 10.95 -0.01 19.14
C GLY A 77 9.54 0.45 18.75
N VAL A 78 8.99 -0.09 17.66
CA VAL A 78 7.61 0.18 17.22
C VAL A 78 6.60 -0.22 18.29
N ARG A 79 6.75 -1.41 18.90
CA ARG A 79 5.87 -1.87 19.98
C ARG A 79 5.94 -0.99 21.21
N LEU A 80 7.13 -0.63 21.67
CA LEU A 80 7.33 0.25 22.82
C LEU A 80 6.74 1.64 22.58
N PHE A 81 6.96 2.21 21.38
CA PHE A 81 6.36 3.48 20.99
C PHE A 81 4.83 3.40 20.99
N SER A 82 4.27 2.36 20.38
CA SER A 82 2.81 2.14 20.34
C SER A 82 2.21 1.98 21.73
N ILE A 83 2.88 1.24 22.63
CA ILE A 83 2.50 1.10 24.04
C ILE A 83 2.55 2.46 24.73
N GLY A 84 3.57 3.28 24.48
CA GLY A 84 3.68 4.63 25.02
C GLY A 84 2.50 5.53 24.62
N VAL A 85 2.13 5.52 23.34
CA VAL A 85 0.96 6.26 22.83
C VAL A 85 -0.33 5.80 23.53
N ILE A 86 -0.53 4.49 23.64
CA ILE A 86 -1.71 3.92 24.30
C ILE A 86 -1.73 4.25 25.80
N PHE A 87 -0.57 4.23 26.45
CA PHE A 87 -0.46 4.60 27.86
C PHE A 87 -0.86 6.06 28.10
N VAL A 88 -0.42 6.99 27.23
CA VAL A 88 -0.83 8.40 27.28
C VAL A 88 -2.33 8.54 27.03
N TYR A 89 -2.89 7.80 26.09
CA TYR A 89 -4.33 7.79 25.84
C TYR A 89 -5.14 7.28 27.04
N LEU A 90 -4.71 6.17 27.66
CA LEU A 90 -5.37 5.62 28.85
C LEU A 90 -5.22 6.53 30.06
N SER A 91 -4.07 7.20 30.22
CA SER A 91 -3.87 8.15 31.32
C SER A 91 -4.82 9.34 31.21
N LEU A 92 -5.12 9.84 30.00
CA LEU A 92 -6.15 10.88 29.79
C LEU A 92 -7.53 10.43 30.31
N ILE A 93 -7.93 9.19 30.02
CA ILE A 93 -9.20 8.63 30.50
C ILE A 93 -9.20 8.53 32.03
N LEU A 94 -8.14 7.94 32.60
CA LEU A 94 -8.04 7.72 34.06
C LEU A 94 -7.97 9.05 34.82
N THR A 95 -7.23 10.03 34.32
CA THR A 95 -7.15 11.39 34.89
C THR A 95 -8.51 12.09 34.79
N GLY A 96 -9.21 11.99 33.66
CA GLY A 96 -10.57 12.55 33.53
C GLY A 96 -11.55 11.96 34.56
N LEU A 97 -11.57 10.62 34.70
CA LEU A 97 -12.39 9.94 35.70
C LEU A 97 -11.99 10.30 37.13
N PHE A 98 -10.69 10.40 37.40
CA PHE A 98 -10.16 10.78 38.71
C PHE A 98 -10.54 12.23 39.08
N CYS A 99 -10.45 13.18 38.14
CA CYS A 99 -10.90 14.55 38.35
C CYS A 99 -12.40 14.62 38.65
N LEU A 100 -13.23 13.88 37.90
CA LEU A 100 -14.66 13.77 38.20
C LEU A 100 -14.93 13.17 39.58
N TRP A 101 -14.07 12.24 40.03
CA TRP A 101 -14.20 11.61 41.33
C TRP A 101 -13.76 12.53 42.49
N LEU A 102 -12.64 13.22 42.33
CA LEU A 102 -12.02 14.07 43.34
C LEU A 102 -12.79 15.39 43.54
N PHE A 103 -13.25 16.00 42.45
CA PHE A 103 -13.92 17.31 42.46
C PHE A 103 -15.45 17.19 42.41
N ARG A 104 -16.03 16.11 42.95
CA ARG A 104 -17.48 15.95 43.01
C ARG A 104 -18.13 17.13 43.73
N GLY A 105 -19.15 17.70 43.11
CA GLY A 105 -19.86 18.89 43.62
C GLY A 105 -19.19 20.23 43.26
N GLN A 106 -18.00 20.23 42.66
CA GLN A 106 -17.36 21.43 42.13
C GLN A 106 -17.54 21.50 40.61
N VAL A 107 -18.17 22.57 40.13
CA VAL A 107 -18.45 22.75 38.70
C VAL A 107 -17.16 22.81 37.88
N VAL A 108 -16.18 23.60 38.31
CA VAL A 108 -14.92 23.80 37.58
C VAL A 108 -14.13 22.49 37.46
N GLY A 109 -13.95 21.76 38.56
CA GLY A 109 -13.24 20.48 38.53
C GLY A 109 -13.97 19.40 37.71
N SER A 110 -15.31 19.43 37.71
CA SER A 110 -16.12 18.55 36.87
C SER A 110 -15.94 18.87 35.38
N LEU A 111 -15.89 20.15 35.00
CA LEU A 111 -15.63 20.58 33.62
C LEU A 111 -14.24 20.14 33.13
N ILE A 112 -13.21 20.23 33.98
CA ILE A 112 -11.86 19.76 33.66
C ILE A 112 -11.86 18.23 33.41
N GLY A 113 -12.54 17.47 34.28
CA GLY A 113 -12.67 16.02 34.10
C GLY A 113 -13.40 15.67 32.80
N LEU A 114 -14.49 16.36 32.48
CA LEU A 114 -15.22 16.20 31.21
C LEU A 114 -14.37 16.60 30.00
N MET A 115 -13.53 17.62 30.11
CA MET A 115 -12.62 18.05 29.04
C MET A 115 -11.63 16.93 28.69
N PHE A 116 -10.98 16.31 29.68
CA PHE A 116 -10.08 15.17 29.44
C PHE A 116 -10.80 13.99 28.79
N LEU A 117 -12.01 13.66 29.25
CA LEU A 117 -12.82 12.60 28.65
C LEU A 117 -13.27 12.97 27.22
N GLY A 118 -13.57 14.25 26.96
CA GLY A 118 -13.89 14.75 25.63
C GLY A 118 -12.73 14.57 24.66
N PHE A 119 -11.51 14.94 25.07
CA PHE A 119 -10.31 14.69 24.26
C PHE A 119 -10.07 13.19 24.02
N ALA A 120 -10.19 12.36 25.07
CA ALA A 120 -10.07 10.91 24.91
C ALA A 120 -11.14 10.35 23.96
N PHE A 121 -12.37 10.84 24.04
CA PHE A 121 -13.45 10.45 23.14
C PHE A 121 -13.15 10.78 21.68
N LEU A 122 -12.65 11.99 21.40
CA LEU A 122 -12.24 12.41 20.05
C LEU A 122 -11.06 11.59 19.52
N ALA A 123 -10.09 11.27 20.38
CA ALA A 123 -8.94 10.43 20.06
C ALA A 123 -9.30 8.94 19.91
N THR A 124 -10.50 8.52 20.33
CA THR A 124 -10.89 7.09 20.33
C THR A 124 -10.97 6.55 18.90
N PRO A 125 -10.23 5.48 18.57
CA PRO A 125 -10.31 4.84 17.27
C PRO A 125 -11.72 4.31 17.01
N LYS A 126 -12.32 4.70 15.88
CA LYS A 126 -13.62 4.15 15.46
C LYS A 126 -13.43 2.70 15.03
N ARG A 127 -14.41 1.85 15.35
CA ARG A 127 -14.47 0.50 14.78
C ARG A 127 -14.62 0.62 13.28
N GLN A 128 -13.62 0.17 12.54
CA GLN A 128 -13.72 0.08 11.09
C GLN A 128 -14.68 -1.08 10.74
N PRO A 129 -15.51 -0.91 9.70
CA PRO A 129 -16.28 -2.02 9.15
C PRO A 129 -15.33 -3.14 8.72
N PRO A 130 -15.80 -4.39 8.64
CA PRO A 130 -14.98 -5.46 8.09
C PRO A 130 -14.52 -5.08 6.67
N PRO A 131 -13.30 -5.47 6.25
CA PRO A 131 -12.77 -5.13 4.92
C PRO A 131 -13.62 -5.69 3.77
N TYR A 132 -14.47 -6.67 4.06
CA TYR A 132 -15.40 -7.31 3.13
C TYR A 132 -16.84 -6.78 3.24
N ALA A 133 -17.06 -5.63 3.90
CA ALA A 133 -18.40 -5.06 4.04
C ALA A 133 -19.05 -4.83 2.66
N GLY A 134 -20.25 -5.38 2.47
CA GLY A 134 -20.97 -5.30 1.19
C GLY A 134 -20.50 -6.29 0.12
N GLN A 135 -19.55 -7.18 0.42
CA GLN A 135 -19.01 -8.17 -0.50
C GLN A 135 -19.41 -9.59 -0.09
N THR A 136 -19.47 -10.50 -1.06
CA THR A 136 -19.78 -11.91 -0.80
C THR A 136 -18.50 -12.66 -0.41
N VAL A 137 -18.48 -13.24 0.77
CA VAL A 137 -17.40 -14.12 1.22
C VAL A 137 -17.71 -15.54 0.76
N LEU A 138 -16.83 -16.11 -0.05
CA LEU A 138 -16.93 -17.48 -0.55
C LEU A 138 -16.09 -18.39 0.33
N ASP A 139 -16.69 -19.51 0.75
CA ASP A 139 -16.03 -20.51 1.58
C ASP A 139 -15.70 -21.80 0.81
N ALA A 140 -15.17 -22.80 1.52
CA ALA A 140 -14.83 -24.10 0.94
C ALA A 140 -16.04 -24.87 0.36
N THR A 141 -17.27 -24.56 0.78
CA THR A 141 -18.49 -25.14 0.21
C THR A 141 -18.81 -24.51 -1.14
N ASN A 142 -18.51 -23.22 -1.31
CA ASN A 142 -18.72 -22.52 -2.57
C ASN A 142 -17.63 -22.84 -3.61
N LEU A 143 -16.36 -22.96 -3.17
CA LEU A 143 -15.21 -23.13 -4.05
C LEU A 143 -14.30 -24.30 -3.62
N PRO A 144 -14.78 -25.55 -3.61
CA PRO A 144 -14.06 -26.68 -3.02
C PRO A 144 -12.68 -26.92 -3.65
N MET A 145 -12.60 -26.96 -4.98
CA MET A 145 -11.34 -27.17 -5.70
C MET A 145 -10.34 -26.04 -5.47
N PHE A 146 -10.82 -24.80 -5.36
CA PHE A 146 -9.95 -23.65 -5.10
C PHE A 146 -9.39 -23.70 -3.68
N TYR A 147 -10.22 -24.06 -2.70
CA TYR A 147 -9.76 -24.26 -1.33
C TYR A 147 -8.76 -25.41 -1.19
N SER A 148 -8.89 -26.49 -1.98
CA SER A 148 -7.87 -27.54 -2.05
C SER A 148 -6.54 -27.00 -2.60
N LEU A 149 -6.58 -26.15 -3.64
CA LEU A 149 -5.37 -25.48 -4.15
C LEU A 149 -4.74 -24.57 -3.08
N LEU A 150 -5.54 -23.73 -2.43
CA LEU A 150 -5.07 -22.87 -1.34
C LEU A 150 -4.43 -23.66 -0.21
N GLN A 151 -4.99 -24.83 0.12
CA GLN A 151 -4.43 -25.72 1.14
C GLN A 151 -3.08 -26.30 0.72
N LEU A 152 -2.91 -26.69 -0.55
CA LEU A 152 -1.62 -27.14 -1.09
C LEU A 152 -0.59 -26.03 -1.02
N CYS A 153 -0.93 -24.82 -1.48
CA CYS A 153 -0.06 -23.65 -1.41
C CYS A 153 0.32 -23.32 0.05
N ALA A 154 -0.66 -23.31 0.95
CA ALA A 154 -0.44 -22.99 2.35
C ALA A 154 0.48 -24.02 3.03
N THR A 155 0.30 -25.32 2.70
CA THR A 155 1.13 -26.42 3.20
C THR A 155 2.57 -26.28 2.70
N ALA A 156 2.76 -26.04 1.40
CA ALA A 156 4.09 -25.85 0.80
C ALA A 156 4.84 -24.64 1.38
N LEU A 157 4.12 -23.59 1.77
CA LEU A 157 4.70 -22.40 2.37
C LEU A 157 4.77 -22.43 3.90
N ASN A 158 4.26 -23.48 4.55
CA ASN A 158 4.10 -23.57 6.01
C ASN A 158 3.37 -22.35 6.61
N THR A 159 2.22 -22.04 6.02
CA THR A 159 1.38 -20.88 6.38
C THR A 159 -0.02 -21.34 6.73
N PRO A 160 -0.78 -20.54 7.50
CA PRO A 160 -2.19 -20.83 7.67
C PRO A 160 -2.95 -20.55 6.37
N GLN A 161 -3.94 -21.39 6.08
CA GLN A 161 -4.85 -21.20 4.95
C GLN A 161 -5.79 -19.99 5.19
N PRO A 162 -6.17 -19.26 4.12
CA PRO A 162 -7.26 -18.28 4.18
C PRO A 162 -8.59 -18.89 4.61
N ASP A 163 -9.34 -18.20 5.48
CA ASP A 163 -10.66 -18.62 5.95
C ASP A 163 -11.77 -18.26 4.95
N GLY A 164 -11.60 -17.17 4.20
CA GLY A 164 -12.57 -16.66 3.22
C GLY A 164 -11.89 -16.16 1.94
N VAL A 165 -12.55 -16.35 0.80
CA VAL A 165 -12.12 -15.79 -0.50
C VAL A 165 -13.16 -14.78 -0.98
N ILE A 166 -12.70 -13.64 -1.47
CA ILE A 166 -13.55 -12.55 -1.93
C ILE A 166 -13.05 -12.10 -3.30
N PHE A 167 -13.97 -12.03 -4.27
CA PHE A 167 -13.67 -11.53 -5.59
C PHE A 167 -14.00 -10.04 -5.69
N THR A 168 -13.03 -9.24 -6.13
CA THR A 168 -13.14 -7.79 -6.23
C THR A 168 -13.05 -7.32 -7.68
N PRO A 169 -13.57 -6.11 -8.01
CA PRO A 169 -13.39 -5.50 -9.32
C PRO A 169 -12.03 -4.79 -9.49
N GLU A 170 -11.22 -4.75 -8.44
CA GLU A 170 -9.91 -4.09 -8.44
C GLU A 170 -8.90 -4.88 -9.27
N PHE A 171 -7.92 -4.22 -9.87
CA PHE A 171 -6.81 -4.91 -10.54
C PHE A 171 -5.69 -5.23 -9.55
N ASN A 172 -6.04 -5.95 -8.48
CA ASN A 172 -5.13 -6.23 -7.38
C ASN A 172 -5.45 -7.58 -6.71
N ALA A 173 -4.54 -8.08 -5.89
CA ALA A 173 -4.83 -9.10 -4.90
C ALA A 173 -4.29 -8.63 -3.54
N SER A 174 -4.92 -9.08 -2.47
CA SER A 174 -4.44 -8.77 -1.12
C SER A 174 -4.92 -9.80 -0.11
N VAL A 175 -4.26 -9.85 1.04
CA VAL A 175 -4.72 -10.60 2.19
C VAL A 175 -4.91 -9.68 3.39
N SER A 176 -6.01 -9.89 4.11
CA SER A 176 -6.32 -9.15 5.33
C SER A 176 -6.71 -10.08 6.47
N ILE A 177 -6.34 -9.68 7.69
CA ILE A 177 -6.72 -10.38 8.92
C ILE A 177 -7.74 -9.53 9.68
N TYR A 178 -8.98 -10.01 9.74
CA TYR A 178 -10.05 -9.36 10.50
C TYR A 178 -10.62 -10.32 11.55
N GLN A 179 -10.64 -9.88 12.82
CA GLN A 179 -11.12 -10.70 13.94
C GLN A 179 -10.52 -12.12 14.03
N LYS A 180 -9.21 -12.25 13.74
CA LYS A 180 -8.46 -13.53 13.69
C LYS A 180 -8.84 -14.46 12.52
N LYS A 181 -9.70 -14.03 11.61
CA LYS A 181 -9.97 -14.69 10.34
C LYS A 181 -9.17 -14.03 9.21
N ARG A 182 -8.74 -14.83 8.26
CA ARG A 182 -7.88 -14.45 7.13
C ARG A 182 -8.72 -14.44 5.86
N TYR A 183 -8.68 -13.33 5.14
CA TYR A 183 -9.47 -13.14 3.93
C TYR A 183 -8.53 -12.86 2.76
N LEU A 184 -8.68 -13.64 1.68
CA LEU A 184 -7.97 -13.47 0.43
C LEU A 184 -8.87 -12.70 -0.55
N PHE A 185 -8.43 -11.52 -0.95
CA PHE A 185 -9.08 -10.69 -1.96
C PHE A 185 -8.41 -10.92 -3.29
N ILE A 186 -9.18 -11.27 -4.31
CA ILE A 186 -8.70 -11.50 -5.67
C ILE A 186 -9.49 -10.62 -6.62
N GLY A 187 -8.79 -9.67 -7.22
CA GLY A 187 -9.27 -8.91 -8.35
C GLY A 187 -9.54 -9.80 -9.55
N LEU A 188 -10.80 -9.93 -9.96
CA LEU A 188 -11.14 -10.72 -11.15
C LEU A 188 -10.44 -10.23 -12.42
N PRO A 189 -10.29 -8.91 -12.66
CA PRO A 189 -9.55 -8.41 -13.81
C PRO A 189 -8.09 -8.90 -13.82
N LEU A 190 -7.40 -8.81 -12.69
CA LEU A 190 -6.03 -9.33 -12.53
C LEU A 190 -5.98 -10.83 -12.73
N TRP A 191 -6.84 -11.58 -12.05
CA TRP A 191 -6.89 -13.04 -12.15
C TRP A 191 -7.14 -13.53 -13.59
N SER A 192 -7.87 -12.76 -14.40
CA SER A 192 -8.20 -13.13 -15.77
C SER A 192 -7.03 -13.05 -16.74
N VAL A 193 -6.08 -12.12 -16.54
CA VAL A 193 -4.91 -11.95 -17.42
C VAL A 193 -3.75 -12.87 -17.06
N LEU A 194 -3.76 -13.44 -15.86
CA LEU A 194 -2.71 -14.32 -15.38
C LEU A 194 -2.87 -15.75 -15.92
N ASN A 195 -1.77 -16.33 -16.38
CA ASN A 195 -1.67 -17.74 -16.71
C ASN A 195 -1.60 -18.59 -15.43
N THR A 196 -1.58 -19.91 -15.57
CA THR A 196 -1.62 -20.83 -14.41
C THR A 196 -0.42 -20.67 -13.47
N GLU A 197 0.80 -20.54 -13.99
CA GLU A 197 2.00 -20.37 -13.15
C GLU A 197 2.02 -19.00 -12.49
N GLU A 198 1.62 -17.95 -13.20
CA GLU A 198 1.52 -16.59 -12.66
C GLU A 198 0.45 -16.51 -11.57
N LYS A 199 -0.66 -17.26 -11.68
CA LYS A 199 -1.65 -17.41 -10.61
C LYS A 199 -1.06 -18.07 -9.37
N LEU A 200 -0.24 -19.10 -9.54
CA LEU A 200 0.48 -19.73 -8.43
C LEU A 200 1.50 -18.78 -7.80
N ALA A 201 2.21 -18.00 -8.62
CA ALA A 201 3.13 -16.96 -8.14
C ALA A 201 2.38 -15.91 -7.30
N LEU A 202 1.25 -15.42 -7.79
CA LEU A 202 0.37 -14.48 -7.08
C LEU A 202 -0.12 -15.08 -5.75
N LEU A 203 -0.67 -16.31 -5.78
CA LEU A 203 -1.11 -16.98 -4.55
C LEU A 203 0.04 -17.18 -3.56
N GLY A 204 1.24 -17.50 -4.04
CA GLY A 204 2.43 -17.64 -3.19
C GLY A 204 2.83 -16.33 -2.52
N HIS A 205 2.67 -15.21 -3.22
CA HIS A 205 2.89 -13.88 -2.66
C HIS A 205 1.87 -13.59 -1.56
N GLU A 206 0.59 -13.68 -1.91
CA GLU A 206 -0.53 -13.33 -1.03
C GLU A 206 -0.61 -14.22 0.22
N ILE A 207 -0.53 -15.53 0.04
CA ILE A 207 -0.51 -16.48 1.17
C ILE A 207 0.80 -16.33 1.97
N GLY A 208 1.88 -15.91 1.31
CA GLY A 208 3.14 -15.59 1.97
C GLY A 208 3.00 -14.52 3.06
N HIS A 209 2.07 -13.57 2.92
CA HIS A 209 1.77 -12.57 3.95
C HIS A 209 1.19 -13.19 5.22
N LEU A 210 0.58 -14.39 5.12
CA LEU A 210 0.07 -15.12 6.27
C LEU A 210 1.16 -15.89 7.04
N ALA A 211 2.33 -16.11 6.43
CA ALA A 211 3.47 -16.79 7.05
C ALA A 211 4.07 -15.96 8.20
N HIS A 212 4.04 -14.64 8.05
CA HIS A 212 4.74 -13.71 8.92
C HIS A 212 3.74 -12.74 9.55
N ASN A 213 3.97 -12.33 10.79
CA ASN A 213 3.19 -11.26 11.41
C ASN A 213 3.58 -9.92 10.77
N ASP A 214 3.01 -9.62 9.60
CA ASP A 214 3.16 -8.32 8.95
C ASP A 214 2.86 -7.20 9.98
N PRO A 215 3.83 -6.34 10.30
CA PRO A 215 3.64 -5.26 11.27
C PRO A 215 2.52 -4.30 10.92
N MET A 216 2.21 -4.11 9.62
CA MET A 216 1.06 -3.32 9.17
C MET A 216 -0.28 -3.95 9.59
N GLN A 217 -0.32 -5.28 9.72
CA GLN A 217 -1.52 -6.01 10.12
C GLN A 217 -1.62 -6.21 11.64
N GLN A 218 -0.67 -5.67 12.42
CA GLN A 218 -0.71 -5.75 13.88
C GLN A 218 -1.64 -4.67 14.46
N ARG A 219 -2.58 -5.10 15.30
CA ARG A 219 -3.56 -4.21 15.95
C ARG A 219 -2.94 -3.12 16.81
N LEU A 220 -1.77 -3.38 17.40
CA LEU A 220 -1.16 -2.47 18.38
C LEU A 220 -0.61 -1.19 17.70
N PRO A 221 0.27 -1.27 16.68
CA PRO A 221 0.68 -0.08 15.93
C PRO A 221 -0.47 0.61 15.20
N ASP A 222 -1.41 -0.15 14.62
CA ASP A 222 -2.59 0.41 13.96
C ASP A 222 -3.44 1.26 14.94
N PHE A 223 -3.69 0.75 16.15
CA PHE A 223 -4.44 1.48 17.16
C PHE A 223 -3.71 2.75 17.63
N ALA A 224 -2.39 2.68 17.85
CA ALA A 224 -1.58 3.85 18.21
C ALA A 224 -1.56 4.90 17.09
N MET A 225 -1.43 4.47 15.84
CA MET A 225 -1.50 5.33 14.66
C MET A 225 -2.84 6.05 14.57
N ASN A 226 -3.96 5.31 14.72
CA ASN A 226 -5.29 5.89 14.72
C ASN A 226 -5.48 6.94 15.83
N ILE A 227 -4.93 6.72 17.03
CA ILE A 227 -4.96 7.73 18.10
C ILE A 227 -4.23 9.01 17.66
N LEU A 228 -3.01 8.88 17.14
CA LEU A 228 -2.18 10.04 16.75
C LEU A 228 -2.86 10.88 15.66
N PHE A 229 -3.28 10.26 14.56
CA PHE A 229 -3.93 10.98 13.46
C PHE A 229 -5.26 11.60 13.88
N ARG A 230 -6.14 10.85 14.55
CA ARG A 230 -7.43 11.39 15.02
C ARG A 230 -7.27 12.54 16.02
N THR A 231 -6.23 12.48 16.86
CA THR A 231 -5.96 13.56 17.82
C THR A 231 -5.48 14.81 17.08
N GLY A 232 -4.61 14.66 16.08
CA GLY A 232 -4.22 15.76 15.18
C GLY A 232 -5.44 16.38 14.49
N ASP A 233 -6.28 15.55 13.88
CA ASP A 233 -7.49 15.97 13.16
C ASP A 233 -8.50 16.68 14.08
N ALA A 234 -8.64 16.22 15.32
CA ALA A 234 -9.58 16.81 16.29
C ALA A 234 -9.10 18.14 16.88
N ILE A 235 -7.79 18.39 16.90
CA ILE A 235 -7.18 19.61 17.46
C ILE A 235 -7.00 20.67 16.38
N CYS A 236 -6.80 20.28 15.12
CA CYS A 236 -6.49 21.22 14.06
C CYS A 236 -7.70 22.13 13.74
N PRO A 237 -7.53 23.46 13.73
CA PRO A 237 -8.56 24.36 13.22
C PRO A 237 -8.81 24.11 11.73
N ASP A 238 -10.08 24.01 11.31
CA ASP A 238 -10.48 23.69 9.93
C ASP A 238 -9.76 24.56 8.87
N ASN A 239 -9.54 25.84 9.18
CA ASN A 239 -8.91 26.82 8.27
C ASN A 239 -7.38 26.63 8.12
N LEU A 240 -6.75 25.81 8.95
CA LEU A 240 -5.30 25.55 9.00
C LEU A 240 -4.95 24.07 8.80
N ALA A 241 -5.96 23.21 8.58
CA ALA A 241 -5.75 21.82 8.30
C ALA A 241 -5.06 21.66 6.92
N PRO A 242 -4.00 20.83 6.82
CA PRO A 242 -3.37 20.52 5.55
C PRO A 242 -4.40 19.85 4.64
N HIS A 243 -4.63 20.45 3.48
CA HIS A 243 -5.53 19.92 2.46
C HIS A 243 -4.86 18.71 1.81
N TYR A 244 -5.21 17.50 2.25
CA TYR A 244 -5.01 16.31 1.44
C TYR A 244 -6.10 16.28 0.38
N GLU A 245 -5.70 16.28 -0.90
CA GLU A 245 -6.56 16.41 -2.07
C GLU A 245 -7.83 15.53 -1.97
N GLY A 246 -9.01 16.15 -2.07
CA GLY A 246 -10.27 15.42 -2.10
C GLY A 246 -11.57 16.21 -1.97
N ASN A 247 -11.56 17.45 -1.47
CA ASN A 247 -12.78 18.27 -1.39
C ASN A 247 -12.70 19.50 -2.29
N LEU A 248 -13.59 19.52 -3.28
CA LEU A 248 -13.60 20.37 -4.47
C LEU A 248 -14.39 21.69 -4.28
N PHE A 249 -14.64 22.13 -3.05
CA PHE A 249 -15.40 23.36 -2.81
C PHE A 249 -14.83 24.12 -1.61
N TYR A 250 -13.96 25.09 -1.89
CA TYR A 250 -13.70 26.18 -0.95
C TYR A 250 -14.36 27.43 -1.52
N GLU A 251 -15.49 27.83 -0.92
CA GLU A 251 -15.99 29.20 -1.08
C GLU A 251 -15.10 30.11 -0.21
N ASP A 252 -14.51 31.13 -0.84
CA ASP A 252 -13.78 32.21 -0.18
C ASP A 252 -14.65 32.89 0.91
N LYS A 253 -14.51 32.45 2.17
CA LYS A 253 -15.05 33.18 3.31
C LYS A 253 -14.14 34.35 3.67
N MET A 254 -14.29 35.44 2.93
CA MET A 254 -13.68 36.75 3.19
C MET A 254 -14.47 37.56 4.23
N ILE A 255 -14.72 36.99 5.42
CA ILE A 255 -15.16 37.76 6.60
C ILE A 255 -14.49 37.17 7.83
N GLN A 256 -13.27 37.62 8.13
CA GLN A 256 -12.65 37.36 9.43
C GLN A 256 -13.29 38.27 10.48
N SER A 257 -14.06 37.69 11.39
CA SER A 257 -14.58 38.43 12.54
C SER A 257 -13.41 38.91 13.43
N PHE A 258 -13.58 40.02 14.16
CA PHE A 258 -12.55 40.53 15.09
C PHE A 258 -12.13 39.48 16.15
N ALA A 259 -13.05 38.57 16.49
CA ALA A 259 -12.77 37.43 17.38
C ALA A 259 -11.81 36.41 16.76
N GLU A 260 -11.88 36.15 15.45
CA GLU A 260 -10.95 35.25 14.75
C GLU A 260 -9.53 35.81 14.75
N ILE A 261 -9.37 37.13 14.61
CA ILE A 261 -8.06 37.79 14.67
C ILE A 261 -7.39 37.62 16.04
N LEU A 262 -8.16 37.78 17.13
CA LEU A 262 -7.66 37.58 18.49
C LEU A 262 -7.28 36.12 18.77
N LEU A 263 -7.94 35.16 18.11
CA LEU A 263 -7.67 33.73 18.25
C LEU A 263 -6.55 33.23 17.34
N ILE A 264 -5.98 34.04 16.44
CA ILE A 264 -4.85 33.65 15.59
C ILE A 264 -3.71 32.97 16.37
N PRO A 265 -3.11 33.57 17.42
CA PRO A 265 -1.99 32.92 18.12
C PRO A 265 -2.38 31.59 18.78
N PHE A 266 -3.63 31.48 19.24
CA PHE A 266 -4.17 30.25 19.82
C PHE A 266 -4.37 29.17 18.74
N ASN A 267 -4.92 29.53 17.59
CA ASN A 267 -5.12 28.63 16.46
C ASN A 267 -3.79 28.12 15.90
N TRP A 268 -2.76 28.97 15.85
CA TRP A 268 -1.40 28.58 15.47
C TRP A 268 -0.78 27.61 16.48
N LEU A 269 -0.99 27.82 17.78
CA LEU A 269 -0.54 26.89 18.81
C LEU A 269 -1.22 25.52 18.69
N LEU A 270 -2.55 25.50 18.49
CA LEU A 270 -3.29 24.25 18.26
C LEU A 270 -2.82 23.55 16.97
N ALA A 271 -2.61 24.30 15.89
CA ALA A 271 -2.04 23.75 14.66
C ALA A 271 -0.66 23.15 14.90
N LEU A 272 0.23 23.82 15.63
CA LEU A 272 1.56 23.27 15.97
C LEU A 272 1.45 21.96 16.75
N ILE A 273 0.54 21.89 17.72
CA ILE A 273 0.28 20.66 18.49
C ILE A 273 -0.25 19.54 17.58
N ALA A 274 -1.21 19.85 16.71
CA ALA A 274 -1.76 18.89 15.74
C ALA A 274 -0.68 18.34 14.80
N HIS A 275 0.20 19.21 14.27
CA HIS A 275 1.35 18.80 13.46
C HIS A 275 2.33 17.92 14.23
N GLY A 276 2.48 18.11 15.55
CA GLY A 276 3.24 17.22 16.41
C GLY A 276 2.66 15.80 16.43
N PHE A 277 1.34 15.67 16.58
CA PHE A 277 0.65 14.38 16.54
C PHE A 277 0.77 13.70 15.17
N TRP A 278 0.51 14.42 14.07
CA TRP A 278 0.70 13.89 12.72
C TRP A 278 2.15 13.52 12.44
N GLY A 279 3.11 14.35 12.86
CA GLY A 279 4.54 14.06 12.71
C GLY A 279 4.96 12.77 13.44
N LEU A 280 4.44 12.53 14.65
CA LEU A 280 4.62 11.27 15.37
C LEU A 280 3.94 10.09 14.65
N GLY A 281 2.74 10.31 14.10
CA GLY A 281 2.02 9.33 13.30
C GLY A 281 2.81 8.92 12.04
N HIS A 282 3.33 9.89 11.30
CA HIS A 282 4.19 9.66 10.14
C HIS A 282 5.52 9.00 10.49
N LEU A 283 6.11 9.31 11.65
CA LEU A 283 7.32 8.62 12.12
C LEU A 283 7.04 7.13 12.38
N LEU A 284 5.94 6.82 13.06
CA LEU A 284 5.50 5.44 13.28
C LEU A 284 5.21 4.72 11.96
N LEU A 285 4.51 5.38 11.04
CA LEU A 285 4.19 4.87 9.71
C LEU A 285 5.46 4.56 8.91
N ARG A 286 6.46 5.44 8.94
CA ARG A 286 7.75 5.24 8.30
C ARG A 286 8.51 4.02 8.83
N TRP A 287 8.48 3.80 10.15
CA TRP A 287 9.10 2.61 10.74
C TRP A 287 8.38 1.34 10.31
N LEU A 288 7.05 1.37 10.27
CA LEU A 288 6.26 0.24 9.83
C LEU A 288 6.45 -0.06 8.34
N TRP A 289 6.56 0.96 7.48
CA TRP A 289 6.79 0.78 6.05
C TRP A 289 8.14 0.11 5.74
N ALA A 290 9.21 0.46 6.44
CA ALA A 290 10.50 -0.21 6.27
C ALA A 290 10.42 -1.73 6.58
N ASP A 291 9.59 -2.11 7.56
CA ASP A 291 9.35 -3.52 7.87
C ASP A 291 8.39 -4.19 6.89
N SER A 292 7.37 -3.46 6.41
CA SER A 292 6.46 -3.88 5.33
C SER A 292 7.24 -4.23 4.07
N GLN A 293 8.17 -3.37 3.65
CA GLN A 293 9.02 -3.60 2.48
C GLN A 293 9.91 -4.85 2.61
N ARG A 294 10.39 -5.16 3.82
CA ARG A 294 11.09 -6.43 4.07
C ARG A 294 10.18 -7.63 3.97
N ALA A 295 8.91 -7.50 4.41
CA ALA A 295 7.92 -8.55 4.28
C ALA A 295 7.62 -8.82 2.79
N GLU A 296 7.46 -7.77 1.98
CA GLU A 296 7.26 -7.87 0.52
C GLU A 296 8.37 -8.69 -0.18
N TYR A 297 9.64 -8.41 0.09
CA TYR A 297 10.73 -9.21 -0.49
C TYR A 297 10.70 -10.67 -0.06
N ARG A 298 10.21 -10.97 1.16
CA ARG A 298 10.08 -12.37 1.63
C ARG A 298 8.88 -13.07 1.01
N THR A 299 7.76 -12.37 0.84
CA THR A 299 6.59 -12.94 0.19
C THR A 299 6.83 -13.18 -1.29
N ASP A 300 7.65 -12.35 -1.94
CA ASP A 300 8.15 -12.63 -3.29
C ASP A 300 8.94 -13.95 -3.37
N LEU A 301 9.73 -14.28 -2.35
CA LEU A 301 10.39 -15.60 -2.30
C LEU A 301 9.42 -16.76 -2.13
N ASN A 302 8.29 -16.55 -1.47
CA ASN A 302 7.24 -17.56 -1.39
C ASN A 302 6.60 -17.80 -2.77
N SER A 303 6.52 -16.79 -3.62
CA SER A 303 6.14 -16.98 -5.03
C SER A 303 7.10 -17.91 -5.76
N LEU A 304 8.42 -17.76 -5.58
CA LEU A 304 9.43 -18.65 -6.19
C LEU A 304 9.35 -20.10 -5.68
N ARG A 305 8.80 -20.32 -4.48
CA ARG A 305 8.59 -21.67 -3.95
C ARG A 305 7.43 -22.39 -4.63
N LEU A 306 6.45 -21.66 -5.15
CA LEU A 306 5.26 -22.21 -5.79
C LEU A 306 5.29 -22.14 -7.32
N ALA A 307 6.12 -21.25 -7.89
CA ALA A 307 6.15 -20.96 -9.31
C ALA A 307 7.56 -20.67 -9.82
N SER A 308 7.72 -20.66 -11.15
CA SER A 308 8.99 -20.36 -11.81
C SER A 308 9.37 -18.88 -11.67
N LEU A 309 10.68 -18.58 -11.70
CA LEU A 309 11.18 -17.19 -11.75
C LEU A 309 10.56 -16.42 -12.93
N SER A 310 10.42 -17.07 -14.09
CA SER A 310 9.76 -16.48 -15.26
C SER A 310 8.31 -16.10 -14.98
N ALA A 311 7.54 -16.94 -14.28
CA ALA A 311 6.16 -16.65 -13.92
C ALA A 311 6.05 -15.47 -12.94
N CYS A 312 6.96 -15.39 -11.95
CA CYS A 312 6.97 -14.24 -11.04
C CYS A 312 7.26 -12.92 -11.78
N LEU A 313 8.26 -12.91 -12.67
CA LEU A 313 8.64 -11.71 -13.41
C LEU A 313 7.56 -11.26 -14.41
N THR A 314 6.99 -12.21 -15.17
CA THR A 314 5.91 -11.92 -16.12
C THR A 314 4.61 -11.51 -15.43
N GLY A 315 4.33 -12.06 -14.24
CA GLY A 315 3.25 -11.61 -13.37
C GLY A 315 3.40 -10.14 -12.99
N PHE A 316 4.58 -9.71 -12.53
CA PHE A 316 4.86 -8.30 -12.22
C PHE A 316 4.68 -7.36 -13.42
N GLU A 317 5.09 -7.78 -14.62
CA GLU A 317 4.88 -6.97 -15.82
C GLU A 317 3.39 -6.71 -16.08
N LYS A 318 2.51 -7.68 -15.79
CA LYS A 318 1.06 -7.54 -15.97
C LYS A 318 0.41 -6.58 -14.99
N PHE A 319 1.00 -6.35 -13.81
CA PHE A 319 0.50 -5.32 -12.87
C PHE A 319 0.49 -3.92 -13.50
N THR A 320 1.34 -3.65 -14.49
CA THR A 320 1.38 -2.36 -15.21
C THR A 320 0.14 -2.07 -16.06
N LEU A 321 -0.75 -3.06 -16.26
CA LEU A 321 -1.96 -2.91 -17.07
C LEU A 321 -3.10 -2.22 -16.32
N GLU A 322 -2.97 -1.96 -15.02
CA GLU A 322 -4.02 -1.35 -14.20
C GLU A 322 -4.66 -0.10 -14.86
N PRO A 323 -3.89 0.90 -15.32
CA PRO A 323 -4.48 2.13 -15.86
C PRO A 323 -5.30 1.88 -17.13
N GLU A 324 -4.87 0.93 -17.97
CA GLU A 324 -5.53 0.59 -19.23
C GLU A 324 -6.79 -0.20 -19.01
N ILE A 325 -6.81 -1.09 -18.02
CA ILE A 325 -8.00 -1.86 -17.65
C ILE A 325 -9.08 -0.93 -17.12
N HIS A 326 -8.70 0.07 -16.33
CA HIS A 326 -9.63 1.12 -15.94
C HIS A 326 -10.14 1.91 -17.14
N GLU A 327 -9.30 2.19 -18.13
CA GLU A 327 -9.73 2.89 -19.34
C GLU A 327 -10.66 2.03 -20.21
N ILE A 328 -10.34 0.76 -20.43
CA ILE A 328 -11.21 -0.21 -21.12
C ILE A 328 -12.57 -0.30 -20.41
N ALA A 329 -12.56 -0.41 -19.08
CA ALA A 329 -13.77 -0.42 -18.27
C ALA A 329 -14.57 0.89 -18.42
N ARG A 330 -13.92 2.07 -18.39
CA ARG A 330 -14.55 3.37 -18.58
C ARG A 330 -15.16 3.52 -19.98
N GLN A 331 -14.42 3.15 -21.02
CA GLN A 331 -14.90 3.16 -22.41
C GLN A 331 -16.11 2.24 -22.58
N ARG A 332 -16.09 1.09 -21.92
CA ARG A 332 -17.21 0.16 -21.93
C ARG A 332 -18.45 0.72 -21.25
N ILE A 333 -18.32 1.38 -20.10
CA ILE A 333 -19.46 2.05 -19.44
C ILE A 333 -20.09 3.08 -20.40
N ARG A 334 -19.26 3.82 -21.14
CA ARG A 334 -19.72 4.77 -22.18
C ARG A 334 -20.42 4.06 -23.35
N LYS A 335 -19.84 2.97 -23.88
CA LYS A 335 -20.39 2.16 -25.00
C LYS A 335 -21.60 1.29 -24.63
N LYS A 336 -21.80 0.96 -23.33
CA LYS A 336 -22.94 0.19 -22.84
C LYS A 336 -24.29 0.87 -23.09
N GLN A 337 -24.28 2.16 -23.46
CA GLN A 337 -25.47 2.88 -23.91
C GLN A 337 -25.91 2.49 -25.33
N THR A 338 -25.07 1.81 -26.13
CA THR A 338 -25.34 1.54 -27.55
C THR A 338 -25.34 0.07 -27.95
N GLU A 339 -24.59 -0.84 -27.29
CA GLU A 339 -24.52 -2.27 -27.68
C GLU A 339 -24.32 -3.23 -26.48
N LYS A 340 -24.64 -4.53 -26.66
CA LYS A 340 -24.32 -5.61 -25.69
C LYS A 340 -22.82 -5.94 -25.76
N PRO A 341 -21.98 -5.48 -24.83
CA PRO A 341 -20.54 -5.68 -24.94
C PRO A 341 -20.16 -7.07 -24.42
N GLY A 342 -19.10 -7.71 -24.97
CA GLY A 342 -18.64 -9.09 -24.67
C GLY A 342 -18.15 -9.30 -23.23
N SER A 343 -17.37 -10.31 -22.86
CA SER A 343 -16.83 -10.35 -21.48
C SER A 343 -15.73 -9.31 -21.30
N LEU A 344 -15.80 -8.43 -20.28
CA LEU A 344 -14.71 -7.47 -19.97
C LEU A 344 -13.37 -8.18 -19.81
N PHE A 345 -13.40 -9.36 -19.18
CA PHE A 345 -12.22 -10.17 -18.92
C PHE A 345 -11.61 -10.74 -20.22
N GLU A 346 -12.44 -11.14 -21.18
CA GLU A 346 -11.97 -11.60 -22.49
C GLU A 346 -11.38 -10.45 -23.30
N GLU A 347 -12.00 -9.26 -23.27
CA GLU A 347 -11.48 -8.04 -23.90
C GLU A 347 -10.11 -7.67 -23.32
N THR A 348 -9.96 -7.69 -21.99
CA THR A 348 -8.68 -7.42 -21.32
C THR A 348 -7.62 -8.46 -21.68
N LEU A 349 -7.97 -9.76 -21.67
CA LEU A 349 -7.04 -10.82 -22.05
C LEU A 349 -6.60 -10.69 -23.52
N THR A 350 -7.55 -10.39 -24.41
CA THR A 350 -7.30 -10.18 -25.84
C THR A 350 -6.40 -8.96 -26.06
N HIS A 351 -6.63 -7.87 -25.31
CA HIS A 351 -5.79 -6.69 -25.35
C HIS A 351 -4.34 -7.01 -24.96
N TRP A 352 -4.14 -7.76 -23.87
CA TRP A 352 -2.80 -8.21 -23.47
C TRP A 352 -2.13 -9.09 -24.53
N GLN A 353 -2.86 -10.06 -25.09
CA GLN A 353 -2.31 -11.00 -26.08
C GLN A 353 -1.94 -10.34 -27.42
N ASN A 354 -2.68 -9.30 -27.81
CA ASN A 354 -2.45 -8.57 -29.06
C ASN A 354 -1.50 -7.37 -28.90
N MET A 355 -1.00 -7.13 -27.69
CA MET A 355 -0.07 -6.03 -27.42
C MET A 355 1.24 -6.25 -28.20
N PRO A 356 1.75 -5.24 -28.94
CA PRO A 356 2.97 -5.39 -29.71
C PRO A 356 4.18 -5.56 -28.78
N SER A 357 5.19 -6.30 -29.23
CA SER A 357 6.42 -6.54 -28.46
C SER A 357 7.14 -5.24 -28.06
N SER A 358 7.04 -4.20 -28.88
CA SER A 358 7.57 -2.86 -28.60
C SER A 358 6.91 -2.20 -27.38
N GLU A 359 5.62 -2.48 -27.12
CA GLU A 359 4.91 -1.94 -25.96
C GLU A 359 5.24 -2.74 -24.69
N HIS A 360 5.38 -4.06 -24.79
CA HIS A 360 5.92 -4.87 -23.69
C HIS A 360 7.32 -4.38 -23.28
N GLU A 361 8.19 -4.08 -24.26
CA GLU A 361 9.51 -3.52 -23.99
C GLU A 361 9.43 -2.14 -23.33
N ARG A 362 8.57 -1.24 -23.83
CA ARG A 362 8.35 0.09 -23.26
C ARG A 362 8.00 0.00 -21.77
N ARG A 363 7.04 -0.85 -21.42
CA ARG A 363 6.57 -1.05 -20.04
C ARG A 363 7.66 -1.57 -19.12
N ARG A 364 8.44 -2.55 -19.59
CA ARG A 364 9.59 -3.04 -18.82
C ARG A 364 10.58 -1.92 -18.50
N ARG A 365 10.90 -1.06 -19.47
CA ARG A 365 11.79 0.09 -19.25
C ARG A 365 11.19 1.15 -18.32
N ILE A 366 9.87 1.34 -18.35
CA ILE A 366 9.18 2.22 -17.40
C ILE A 366 9.33 1.67 -15.98
N LEU A 367 9.08 0.37 -15.78
CA LEU A 367 9.28 -0.29 -14.49
C LEU A 367 10.72 -0.12 -13.99
N GLU A 368 11.71 -0.34 -14.86
CA GLU A 368 13.14 -0.17 -14.53
C GLU A 368 13.50 1.26 -14.10
N LYS A 369 12.74 2.26 -14.55
CA LYS A 369 12.94 3.68 -14.21
C LYS A 369 12.05 4.19 -13.07
N GLU A 370 11.23 3.31 -12.48
CA GLU A 370 10.35 3.66 -11.37
C GLU A 370 11.18 4.16 -10.17
N LYS A 371 10.91 5.40 -9.71
CA LYS A 371 11.68 6.03 -8.63
C LYS A 371 11.37 5.40 -7.28
N HIS A 372 12.41 5.16 -6.48
CA HIS A 372 12.32 4.43 -5.22
C HIS A 372 11.74 5.27 -4.08
N ARG A 373 10.93 4.64 -3.21
CA ARG A 373 10.34 5.27 -2.03
C ARG A 373 10.20 4.28 -0.87
N VAL A 374 10.76 4.60 0.30
CA VAL A 374 10.55 3.82 1.55
C VAL A 374 9.16 4.04 2.14
N ASP A 375 8.53 5.12 1.75
CA ASP A 375 7.19 5.55 2.16
C ASP A 375 6.06 4.99 1.29
N SER A 376 6.38 4.13 0.33
CA SER A 376 5.40 3.31 -0.37
C SER A 376 5.13 2.03 0.42
N THR A 377 3.87 1.58 0.43
CA THR A 377 3.46 0.31 1.05
C THR A 377 4.21 -0.88 0.46
N HIS A 378 4.61 -0.78 -0.81
CA HIS A 378 5.42 -1.77 -1.52
C HIS A 378 6.72 -1.16 -2.06
N PRO A 379 7.84 -1.89 -2.06
CA PRO A 379 9.01 -1.51 -2.84
C PRO A 379 8.67 -1.42 -4.33
N THR A 380 9.44 -0.63 -5.08
CA THR A 380 9.29 -0.52 -6.54
C THR A 380 9.36 -1.89 -7.20
N THR A 381 8.56 -2.08 -8.25
CA THR A 381 8.45 -3.37 -8.94
C THR A 381 9.80 -3.83 -9.48
N ALA A 382 10.63 -2.90 -9.99
CA ALA A 382 11.99 -3.20 -10.45
C ALA A 382 12.87 -3.84 -9.37
N PHE A 383 12.88 -3.33 -8.14
CA PHE A 383 13.68 -3.92 -7.05
C PHE A 383 13.16 -5.27 -6.59
N ARG A 384 11.84 -5.48 -6.60
CA ARG A 384 11.25 -6.79 -6.30
C ARG A 384 11.70 -7.82 -7.35
N MET A 385 11.58 -7.46 -8.62
CA MET A 385 12.08 -8.28 -9.75
C MET A 385 13.59 -8.54 -9.67
N GLU A 386 14.39 -7.52 -9.34
CA GLU A 386 15.84 -7.67 -9.20
C GLU A 386 16.18 -8.58 -8.00
N MET A 387 15.54 -8.37 -6.85
CA MET A 387 15.71 -9.21 -5.66
C MET A 387 15.40 -10.67 -5.95
N LEU A 388 14.30 -10.95 -6.66
CA LEU A 388 13.93 -12.30 -7.09
C LEU A 388 15.02 -12.97 -7.93
N LYS A 389 15.62 -12.24 -8.88
CA LYS A 389 16.73 -12.76 -9.70
C LYS A 389 17.94 -13.10 -8.82
N PHE A 390 18.33 -12.20 -7.91
CA PHE A 390 19.45 -12.44 -6.99
C PHE A 390 19.21 -13.66 -6.09
N GLN A 391 18.01 -13.79 -5.54
CA GLN A 391 17.68 -14.87 -4.62
C GLN A 391 17.52 -16.20 -5.35
N ALA A 392 16.99 -16.21 -6.58
CA ALA A 392 16.95 -17.40 -7.41
C ALA A 392 18.37 -17.92 -7.73
N GLU A 393 19.30 -17.01 -8.10
CA GLU A 393 20.71 -17.37 -8.28
C GLU A 393 21.35 -17.88 -6.98
N TYR A 394 21.05 -17.24 -5.85
CA TYR A 394 21.56 -17.65 -4.54
C TYR A 394 21.10 -19.06 -4.18
N ILE A 395 19.80 -19.36 -4.35
CA ILE A 395 19.21 -20.68 -4.12
C ILE A 395 19.88 -21.72 -5.03
N GLN A 396 20.08 -21.40 -6.30
CA GLN A 396 20.73 -22.30 -7.28
C GLN A 396 22.21 -22.57 -6.94
N ARG A 397 22.95 -21.57 -6.45
CA ARG A 397 24.39 -21.69 -6.15
C ARG A 397 24.71 -22.40 -4.83
N GLN A 398 23.80 -22.39 -3.85
CA GLN A 398 24.10 -22.92 -2.51
C GLN A 398 23.76 -24.40 -2.28
N GLU A 399 23.28 -25.15 -3.29
CA GLU A 399 22.80 -26.53 -3.10
C GLU A 399 21.91 -26.67 -1.84
N LEU A 400 21.08 -25.66 -1.55
CA LEU A 400 19.99 -25.90 -0.63
C LEU A 400 19.13 -26.97 -1.31
N PRO A 401 18.84 -28.11 -0.65
CA PRO A 401 18.06 -29.15 -1.29
C PRO A 401 16.81 -28.49 -1.84
N LEU A 402 16.41 -28.84 -3.07
CA LEU A 402 15.03 -28.68 -3.49
C LEU A 402 14.23 -29.38 -2.39
N ILE A 403 13.67 -28.59 -1.46
CA ILE A 403 12.86 -29.13 -0.38
C ILE A 403 11.57 -29.55 -1.08
N ASN A 404 11.55 -30.83 -1.47
CA ASN A 404 10.39 -31.52 -2.02
C ASN A 404 9.20 -31.45 -1.07
#